data_AF-A0A9E4C8B4-F1
#
_entry.id   AF-A0A9E4C8B4-F1
#
_cell.length_a   1.000
_cell.length_b   1.000
_cell.length_c   1.000
_cell.angle_alpha   90.00
_cell.angle_beta   90.00
_cell.angle_gamma   90.00
#
_symmetry.space_group_name_H-M   'P 1'
#
loop_
_entity.id
_entity.type
_entity.pdbx_description
1 polymer ?
#
loop_
_entity_poly.entity_id
_entity_poly.type
_entity_poly.pdbx_seq_one_letter_code
_entity_poly.pdbx_strand_id
1 'polypeptide(L)'
;MDAYRRLNARIVTALALGFSLFELYTVGFGILSPFAQRATMLTFASVLVFLTRPMLDWDKRDDMTPPARAFAVGWDALFIGLALYACTYLIIEEEALADRSGAETGLDLIVAGLGPVMLLEMVRRAVGVPLFIVTLCIVVYSYLGDVTLIFFSCVLIFVGLKRYASLKVAVGFAALAALFLLWPGRGFLDPAIYTFKGEEHSRLAAYLWLTSEGTFGTISAIMSEFIFIFILFSALLEATGTGQILINLA
;
A
#
# COMPACT_ATOMS: atom_id res chain seq x y z
N MET A 1 11.71 26.37 14.35
CA MET A 1 11.59 24.95 13.96
C MET A 1 10.65 24.17 14.86
N ASP A 2 10.78 24.28 16.19
CA ASP A 2 9.94 23.51 17.12
C ASP A 2 8.43 23.75 16.99
N ALA A 3 8.01 24.96 16.62
CA ALA A 3 6.59 25.27 16.41
C ALA A 3 5.98 24.42 15.28
N TYR A 4 6.71 24.22 14.19
CA TYR A 4 6.27 23.37 13.07
C TYR A 4 6.26 21.89 13.46
N ARG A 5 7.31 21.41 14.15
CA ARG A 5 7.36 20.01 14.63
C ARG A 5 6.22 19.71 15.60
N ARG A 6 5.93 20.63 16.52
CA ARG A 6 4.78 20.53 17.45
C ARG A 6 3.45 20.56 16.73
N LEU A 7 3.30 21.41 15.71
CA LEU A 7 2.10 21.45 14.88
C LEU A 7 1.91 20.13 14.14
N ASN A 8 2.94 19.60 13.49
CA ASN A 8 2.88 18.31 12.80
C ASN A 8 2.51 17.18 13.76
N ALA A 9 3.12 17.13 14.95
CA ALA A 9 2.78 16.15 15.97
C ALA A 9 1.29 16.22 16.37
N ARG A 10 0.75 17.44 16.58
CA ARG A 10 -0.67 17.63 16.89
C ARG A 10 -1.59 17.17 15.75
N ILE A 11 -1.22 17.47 14.50
CA ILE A 11 -1.99 17.04 13.32
C ILE A 11 -1.98 15.52 13.22
N VAL A 12 -0.82 14.89 13.35
CA VAL A 12 -0.67 13.42 13.33
C VAL A 12 -1.50 12.79 14.44
N THR A 13 -1.43 13.31 15.67
CA THR A 13 -2.23 12.79 16.78
C THR A 13 -3.72 12.94 16.52
N ALA A 14 -4.17 14.10 16.04
CA ALA A 14 -5.58 14.33 15.73
C ALA A 14 -6.09 13.40 14.62
N LEU A 15 -5.30 13.20 13.56
CA LEU A 15 -5.64 12.28 12.47
C LEU A 15 -5.64 10.82 12.92
N ALA A 16 -4.68 10.41 13.74
CA ALA A 16 -4.63 9.05 14.28
C ALA A 16 -5.83 8.76 15.19
N LEU A 17 -6.19 9.71 16.07
CA LEU A 17 -7.39 9.60 16.90
C LEU A 17 -8.66 9.57 16.05
N GLY A 18 -8.76 10.45 15.05
CA GLY A 18 -9.87 10.46 14.10
C GLY A 18 -10.01 9.14 13.35
N PHE A 19 -8.89 8.57 12.88
CA PHE A 19 -8.86 7.28 12.22
C PHE A 19 -9.35 6.15 13.15
N SER A 20 -8.83 6.08 14.38
CA SER A 20 -9.26 5.07 15.35
C SER A 20 -10.75 5.20 15.73
N LEU A 21 -11.25 6.44 15.89
CA LEU A 21 -12.67 6.69 16.18
C LEU A 21 -13.57 6.32 15.00
N PHE A 22 -13.14 6.64 13.78
CA PHE A 22 -13.85 6.27 12.56
C PHE A 22 -14.01 4.75 12.45
N GLU A 23 -12.92 4.00 12.63
CA GLU A 23 -12.97 2.53 12.57
C GLU A 23 -13.86 1.94 13.68
N LEU A 24 -13.78 2.48 14.90
CA LEU A 24 -14.64 2.02 16.00
C LEU A 24 -16.12 2.30 15.70
N TYR A 25 -16.43 3.43 15.08
CA TYR A 25 -17.78 3.78 14.68
C TYR A 25 -18.31 2.85 13.60
N THR A 26 -17.52 2.53 12.58
CA THR A 26 -17.95 1.67 11.47
C THR A 26 -18.12 0.20 11.87
N VAL A 27 -17.40 -0.26 12.91
CA VAL A 27 -17.60 -1.60 13.48
C VAL A 27 -18.93 -1.72 14.24
N GLY A 28 -19.36 -0.68 14.95
CA GLY A 28 -20.49 -0.77 15.87
C GLY A 28 -21.81 -0.13 15.39
N PHE A 29 -21.73 0.90 14.53
CA PHE A 29 -22.86 1.79 14.27
C PHE A 29 -23.04 2.15 12.79
N GLY A 30 -21.95 2.35 12.04
CA GLY A 30 -22.00 2.81 10.65
C GLY A 30 -21.63 1.73 9.64
N ILE A 31 -22.59 1.28 8.83
CA ILE A 31 -22.31 0.34 7.74
C ILE A 31 -21.95 1.15 6.48
N LEU A 32 -20.66 1.20 6.16
CA LEU A 32 -20.18 1.64 4.85
C LEU A 32 -20.11 0.45 3.90
N SER A 33 -20.12 0.73 2.59
CA SER A 33 -19.76 -0.30 1.62
C SER A 33 -18.32 -0.79 1.91
N PRO A 34 -17.99 -2.06 1.65
CA PRO A 34 -16.61 -2.55 1.81
C PRO A 34 -15.60 -1.72 1.02
N PHE A 35 -16.01 -1.19 -0.14
CA PHE A 35 -15.16 -0.36 -0.99
C PHE A 35 -14.87 1.00 -0.34
N ALA A 36 -15.89 1.73 0.09
CA ALA A 36 -15.74 3.01 0.79
C ALA A 36 -14.97 2.86 2.11
N GLN A 37 -15.20 1.78 2.87
CA GLN A 37 -14.44 1.49 4.10
C GLN A 37 -12.94 1.39 3.80
N ARG A 38 -12.57 0.56 2.82
CA ARG A 38 -11.18 0.32 2.41
C ARG A 38 -10.51 1.59 1.85
N ALA A 39 -11.22 2.37 1.05
CA ALA A 39 -10.71 3.63 0.51
C ALA A 39 -10.51 4.68 1.61
N THR A 40 -11.42 4.75 2.59
CA THR A 40 -11.29 5.65 3.75
C THR A 40 -10.10 5.27 4.62
N MET A 41 -9.93 3.97 4.89
CA MET A 41 -8.76 3.45 5.61
C MET A 41 -7.44 3.83 4.92
N LEU A 42 -7.37 3.62 3.60
CA LEU A 42 -6.16 3.98 2.85
C LEU A 42 -5.91 5.50 2.89
N THR A 43 -6.96 6.32 2.86
CA THR A 43 -6.84 7.79 2.97
C THR A 43 -6.15 8.18 4.27
N PHE A 44 -6.63 7.68 5.42
CA PHE A 44 -6.01 7.95 6.71
C PHE A 44 -4.59 7.41 6.79
N ALA A 45 -4.38 6.15 6.39
CA ALA A 45 -3.08 5.50 6.47
C ALA A 45 -2.02 6.23 5.62
N SER A 46 -2.34 6.59 4.38
CA SER A 46 -1.42 7.28 3.47
C SER A 46 -1.05 8.67 3.97
N VAL A 47 -2.02 9.47 4.41
CA VAL A 47 -1.76 10.80 4.97
C VAL A 47 -0.91 10.70 6.23
N LEU A 48 -1.21 9.78 7.15
CA LEU A 48 -0.41 9.56 8.35
C LEU A 48 1.03 9.13 8.01
N VAL A 49 1.21 8.23 7.03
CA VAL A 49 2.55 7.83 6.57
C VAL A 49 3.31 9.02 6.03
N PHE A 50 2.72 9.86 5.17
CA PHE A 50 3.44 11.01 4.60
C PHE A 50 3.76 12.09 5.62
N LEU A 51 2.94 12.27 6.66
CA LEU A 51 3.21 13.22 7.75
C LEU A 51 4.25 12.71 8.76
N THR A 52 4.28 11.39 9.02
CA THR A 52 5.18 10.78 10.01
C THR A 52 6.52 10.37 9.41
N ARG A 53 6.53 9.98 8.14
CA ARG A 53 7.70 9.58 7.35
C ARG A 53 7.84 10.54 6.17
N PRO A 54 8.25 11.79 6.41
CA PRO A 54 8.50 12.75 5.34
C PRO A 54 9.64 12.29 4.43
N MET A 55 9.74 12.84 3.22
CA MET A 55 10.79 12.48 2.24
C MET A 55 12.21 12.54 2.81
N LEU A 56 12.45 13.46 3.74
CA LEU A 56 13.72 13.61 4.44
C LEU A 56 13.43 13.95 5.90
N ASP A 57 14.20 13.38 6.82
CA ASP A 57 14.04 13.62 8.25
C ASP A 57 14.09 15.13 8.58
N TRP A 58 13.29 15.56 9.55
CA TRP A 58 13.19 16.96 9.95
C TRP A 58 14.54 17.56 10.34
N ASP A 59 15.41 16.79 11.00
CA ASP A 59 16.75 17.25 11.39
C ASP A 59 17.60 17.58 10.16
N LYS A 60 17.55 16.74 9.13
CA LYS A 60 18.29 16.98 7.88
C LYS A 60 17.74 18.15 7.08
N ARG A 61 16.46 18.49 7.24
CA ARG A 61 15.81 19.63 6.57
C ARG A 61 16.20 20.98 7.17
N ASP A 62 16.57 20.98 8.45
CA ASP A 62 16.93 22.21 9.15
C ASP A 62 18.27 22.77 8.65
N ASP A 63 19.16 21.89 8.18
CA ASP A 63 20.45 22.24 7.59
C ASP A 63 20.38 22.57 6.08
N MET A 64 19.22 22.41 5.44
CA MET A 64 19.07 22.63 3.99
C MET A 64 18.95 24.11 3.62
N THR A 65 19.40 24.43 2.40
CA THR A 65 19.10 25.74 1.80
C THR A 65 17.58 25.96 1.66
N PRO A 66 17.09 27.20 1.80
CA PRO A 66 15.66 27.50 1.70
C PRO A 66 14.94 26.91 0.47
N PRO A 67 15.50 26.95 -0.77
CA PRO A 67 14.83 26.37 -1.94
C PRO A 67 14.75 24.84 -1.88
N ALA A 68 15.82 24.17 -1.44
CA ALA A 68 15.84 22.71 -1.36
C ALA A 68 14.88 22.18 -0.27
N ARG A 69 14.74 22.93 0.84
CA ARG A 69 13.75 22.65 1.87
C ARG A 69 12.32 22.86 1.38
N ALA A 70 12.06 23.96 0.66
CA ALA A 70 10.75 24.22 0.07
C ALA A 70 10.33 23.11 -0.90
N PHE A 71 11.28 22.59 -1.70
CA PHE A 71 11.06 21.44 -2.56
C PHE A 71 10.70 20.18 -1.76
N ALA A 72 11.44 19.85 -0.69
CA ALA A 72 11.16 18.68 0.13
C ALA A 72 9.77 18.73 0.80
N VAL A 73 9.37 19.91 1.30
CA VAL A 73 8.03 20.12 1.88
C VAL A 73 6.95 20.08 0.80
N GLY A 74 7.19 20.69 -0.36
CA GLY A 74 6.28 20.66 -1.50
C GLY A 74 6.05 19.24 -2.02
N TRP A 75 7.09 18.40 -2.00
CA TRP A 75 6.99 16.99 -2.38
C TRP A 75 6.12 16.18 -1.41
N ASP A 76 6.25 16.41 -0.11
CA ASP A 76 5.35 15.77 0.88
C ASP A 76 3.91 16.26 0.70
N ALA A 77 3.71 17.56 0.52
CA ALA A 77 2.38 18.15 0.30
C ALA A 77 1.73 17.61 -0.99
N LEU A 78 2.51 17.41 -2.04
CA LEU A 78 2.04 16.81 -3.29
C LEU A 78 1.49 15.40 -3.06
N PHE A 79 2.23 14.53 -2.37
CA PHE A 79 1.78 13.15 -2.13
C PHE A 79 0.62 13.07 -1.13
N ILE A 80 0.55 13.97 -0.15
CA ILE A 80 -0.62 14.11 0.72
C ILE A 80 -1.85 14.53 -0.11
N GLY A 81 -1.71 15.54 -0.98
CA GLY A 81 -2.79 15.97 -1.86
C GLY A 81 -3.22 14.88 -2.83
N LEU A 82 -2.26 14.12 -3.38
CA LEU A 82 -2.51 12.99 -4.26
C LEU A 82 -3.28 11.87 -3.55
N ALA A 83 -2.89 11.55 -2.31
CA ALA A 83 -3.58 10.56 -1.48
C ALA A 83 -5.02 10.96 -1.20
N LEU A 84 -5.23 12.21 -0.75
CA LEU A 84 -6.56 12.76 -0.50
C LEU A 84 -7.42 12.72 -1.76
N TYR A 85 -6.90 13.21 -2.89
CA TYR A 85 -7.65 13.26 -4.14
C TYR A 85 -7.97 11.86 -4.66
N ALA A 86 -6.96 11.00 -4.82
CA ALA A 86 -7.14 9.68 -5.42
C ALA A 86 -8.05 8.78 -4.59
N CYS A 87 -7.96 8.82 -3.26
CA CYS A 87 -8.81 7.98 -2.41
C CYS A 87 -10.21 8.56 -2.23
N THR A 88 -10.36 9.88 -2.13
CA THR A 88 -11.69 10.52 -2.08
C THR A 88 -12.45 10.31 -3.39
N TYR A 89 -11.74 10.29 -4.52
CA TYR A 89 -12.33 9.94 -5.82
C TYR A 89 -12.99 8.56 -5.80
N LEU A 90 -12.32 7.54 -5.22
CA LEU A 90 -12.88 6.20 -5.08
C LEU A 90 -14.16 6.21 -4.23
N ILE A 91 -14.20 7.02 -3.17
CA ILE A 91 -15.36 7.08 -2.26
C ILE A 91 -16.55 7.79 -2.94
N ILE A 92 -16.30 8.89 -3.65
CA ILE A 92 -17.36 9.70 -4.26
C ILE A 92 -17.92 9.04 -5.52
N GLU A 93 -17.06 8.51 -6.38
CA GLU A 93 -17.46 7.95 -7.68
C GLU A 93 -17.75 6.44 -7.61
N GLU A 94 -17.84 5.83 -6.42
CA GLU A 94 -18.05 4.38 -6.26
C GLU A 94 -19.19 3.84 -7.12
N GLU A 95 -20.38 4.44 -7.02
CA GLU A 95 -21.56 4.01 -7.79
C GLU A 95 -21.35 4.18 -9.30
N ALA A 96 -20.77 5.32 -9.70
CA ALA A 96 -20.56 5.61 -11.11
C ALA A 96 -19.45 4.77 -11.74
N LEU A 97 -18.41 4.43 -10.97
CA LEU A 97 -17.36 3.48 -11.37
C LEU A 97 -17.93 2.07 -11.55
N ALA A 98 -18.86 1.66 -10.68
CA ALA A 98 -19.55 0.38 -10.81
C ALA A 98 -20.42 0.34 -12.09
N ASP A 99 -21.15 1.41 -12.38
CA ASP A 99 -22.04 1.50 -13.55
C ASP A 99 -21.27 1.58 -14.88
N ARG A 100 -20.10 2.20 -14.90
CA ARG A 100 -19.29 2.39 -16.12
C ARG A 100 -18.45 1.16 -16.51
N SER A 101 -18.42 0.09 -15.71
CA SER A 101 -17.52 -1.07 -15.84
C SER A 101 -16.98 -1.35 -17.26
N GLY A 102 -15.72 -0.94 -17.53
CA GLY A 102 -15.04 -1.10 -18.82
C GLY A 102 -15.18 0.06 -19.83
N ALA A 103 -15.84 1.16 -19.45
CA ALA A 103 -15.96 2.41 -20.20
C ALA A 103 -15.46 3.59 -19.35
N GLU A 104 -14.25 3.46 -18.81
CA GLU A 104 -13.62 4.44 -17.93
C GLU A 104 -13.38 5.78 -18.66
N THR A 105 -13.69 6.89 -17.98
CA THR A 105 -13.46 8.24 -18.51
C THR A 105 -11.97 8.60 -18.48
N GLY A 106 -11.58 9.67 -19.19
CA GLY A 106 -10.20 10.16 -19.13
C GLY A 106 -9.74 10.52 -17.72
N LEU A 107 -10.66 10.99 -16.86
CA LEU A 107 -10.34 11.31 -15.47
C LEU A 107 -10.16 10.04 -14.63
N ASP A 108 -10.99 9.02 -14.84
CA ASP A 108 -10.85 7.70 -14.22
C ASP A 108 -9.44 7.14 -14.49
N LEU A 109 -9.00 7.19 -15.75
CA LEU A 109 -7.67 6.71 -16.16
C LEU A 109 -6.52 7.51 -15.55
N ILE A 110 -6.68 8.83 -15.39
CA ILE A 110 -5.67 9.67 -14.73
C ILE A 110 -5.56 9.29 -13.25
N VAL A 111 -6.69 9.19 -12.53
CA VAL A 111 -6.71 8.79 -11.11
C VAL A 111 -6.15 7.38 -10.96
N ALA A 112 -6.51 6.47 -11.85
CA ALA A 112 -6.03 5.11 -11.88
C ALA A 112 -4.52 4.99 -12.11
N GLY A 113 -3.90 5.92 -12.83
CA GLY A 113 -2.44 6.00 -12.95
C GLY A 113 -1.77 6.62 -11.72
N LEU A 114 -2.38 7.65 -11.14
CA LEU A 114 -1.83 8.39 -10.00
C LEU A 114 -1.90 7.62 -8.67
N GLY A 115 -2.97 6.87 -8.45
CA GLY A 115 -3.20 6.09 -7.23
C GLY A 115 -2.10 5.07 -6.92
N PRO A 116 -1.75 4.17 -7.87
CA PRO A 116 -0.65 3.23 -7.70
C PRO A 116 0.71 3.91 -7.47
N VAL A 117 0.98 5.04 -8.13
CA VAL A 117 2.22 5.81 -7.91
C VAL A 117 2.28 6.36 -6.48
N MET A 118 1.17 6.92 -5.99
CA MET A 118 1.03 7.36 -4.60
C MET A 118 1.25 6.20 -3.62
N LEU A 119 0.63 5.05 -3.88
CA LEU A 119 0.72 3.87 -3.03
C LEU A 119 2.13 3.27 -3.01
N LEU A 120 2.80 3.21 -4.14
CA LEU A 120 4.21 2.78 -4.22
C LEU A 120 5.11 3.68 -3.37
N GLU A 121 4.95 5.00 -3.48
CA GLU A 121 5.69 5.95 -2.67
C GLU A 121 5.37 5.79 -1.17
N MET A 122 4.11 5.56 -0.81
CA MET A 122 3.69 5.28 0.57
C MET A 122 4.41 4.04 1.11
N VAL A 123 4.42 2.94 0.37
CA VAL A 123 5.12 1.69 0.75
C VAL A 123 6.62 1.92 0.91
N ARG A 124 7.23 2.69 0.00
CA ARG A 124 8.66 3.04 0.09
C ARG A 124 8.99 3.79 1.38
N ARG A 125 8.12 4.68 1.84
CA ARG A 125 8.33 5.47 3.08
C ARG A 125 7.97 4.72 4.36
N ALA A 126 6.93 3.88 4.32
CA ALA A 126 6.47 3.14 5.49
C ALA A 126 7.36 1.93 5.81
N VAL A 127 7.71 1.13 4.79
CA VAL A 127 8.38 -0.16 4.97
C VAL A 127 9.80 -0.15 4.40
N GLY A 128 10.05 0.66 3.37
CA GLY A 128 11.36 0.83 2.76
C GLY A 128 11.48 0.22 1.36
N VAL A 129 12.67 0.39 0.79
CA VAL A 129 13.04 -0.07 -0.56
C VAL A 129 12.76 -1.57 -0.80
N PRO A 130 12.97 -2.50 0.17
CA PRO A 130 12.62 -3.91 -0.01
C PRO A 130 11.21 -4.14 -0.53
N LEU A 131 10.20 -3.69 0.22
CA LEU A 131 8.81 -3.96 -0.11
C LEU A 131 8.38 -3.15 -1.32
N PHE A 132 8.92 -1.94 -1.49
CA PHE A 132 8.72 -1.15 -2.71
C PHE A 132 9.13 -1.91 -3.98
N ILE A 133 10.31 -2.54 -3.99
CA ILE A 133 10.77 -3.32 -5.15
C ILE A 133 9.82 -4.50 -5.39
N VAL A 134 9.41 -5.20 -4.34
CA VAL A 134 8.46 -6.31 -4.48
C VAL A 134 7.14 -5.81 -5.07
N THR A 135 6.56 -4.73 -4.54
CA THR A 135 5.32 -4.15 -5.05
C THR A 135 5.47 -3.66 -6.49
N LEU A 136 6.59 -3.03 -6.84
CA LEU A 136 6.88 -2.64 -8.22
C LEU A 136 6.96 -3.86 -9.14
N CYS A 137 7.59 -4.95 -8.71
CA CYS A 137 7.62 -6.20 -9.45
C CYS A 137 6.22 -6.81 -9.60
N ILE A 138 5.33 -6.71 -8.60
CA ILE A 138 3.92 -7.15 -8.73
C ILE A 138 3.20 -6.31 -9.79
N VAL A 139 3.32 -4.98 -9.75
CA VAL A 139 2.69 -4.09 -10.74
C VAL A 139 3.20 -4.37 -12.16
N VAL A 140 4.51 -4.56 -12.30
CA VAL A 140 5.13 -4.94 -13.58
C VAL A 140 4.71 -6.35 -14.01
N TYR A 141 4.57 -7.30 -13.08
CA TYR A 141 4.02 -8.62 -13.35
C TYR A 141 2.59 -8.54 -13.87
N SER A 142 1.73 -7.74 -13.22
CA SER A 142 0.36 -7.48 -13.68
C SER A 142 0.32 -6.88 -15.09
N TYR A 143 1.39 -6.20 -15.52
CA TYR A 143 1.56 -5.65 -16.87
C TYR A 143 2.13 -6.65 -17.87
N LEU A 144 2.90 -7.66 -17.43
CA LEU A 144 3.60 -8.59 -18.32
C LEU A 144 2.89 -9.95 -18.43
N GLY A 145 1.86 -10.23 -17.64
CA GLY A 145 1.19 -11.54 -17.61
C GLY A 145 1.89 -12.53 -16.67
N ASP A 146 1.62 -13.84 -16.80
CA ASP A 146 2.07 -14.91 -15.89
C ASP A 146 3.60 -15.11 -15.90
N VAL A 147 4.34 -14.13 -15.35
CA VAL A 147 5.78 -14.18 -15.06
C VAL A 147 6.04 -14.57 -13.60
N THR A 148 5.22 -15.48 -13.06
CA THR A 148 5.25 -15.92 -11.66
C THR A 148 6.68 -16.27 -11.21
N LEU A 149 7.47 -16.84 -12.12
CA LEU A 149 8.86 -17.20 -11.88
C LEU A 149 9.85 -16.05 -11.80
N ILE A 150 9.68 -14.97 -12.57
CA ILE A 150 10.55 -13.80 -12.47
C ILE A 150 10.25 -13.05 -11.16
N PHE A 151 8.98 -12.96 -10.77
CA PHE A 151 8.58 -12.38 -9.49
C PHE A 151 9.22 -13.12 -8.30
N PHE A 152 9.06 -14.46 -8.22
CA PHE A 152 9.68 -15.24 -7.16
C PHE A 152 11.22 -15.18 -7.22
N SER A 153 11.82 -15.13 -8.42
CA SER A 153 13.28 -15.01 -8.59
C SER A 153 13.82 -13.65 -8.12
N CYS A 154 13.12 -12.55 -8.39
CA CYS A 154 13.49 -11.21 -7.92
C CYS A 154 13.36 -11.08 -6.41
N VAL A 155 12.28 -11.62 -5.82
CA VAL A 155 12.10 -11.67 -4.36
C VAL A 155 13.20 -12.54 -3.72
N LEU A 156 13.52 -13.69 -4.31
CA LEU A 156 14.60 -14.59 -3.90
C LEU A 156 15.97 -13.92 -3.91
N ILE A 157 16.31 -13.25 -5.00
CA ILE A 157 17.58 -12.53 -5.14
C ILE A 157 17.64 -11.40 -4.13
N PHE A 158 16.54 -10.66 -3.94
CA PHE A 158 16.49 -9.57 -2.98
C PHE A 158 16.62 -10.04 -1.52
N VAL A 159 15.88 -11.09 -1.14
CA VAL A 159 15.93 -11.72 0.19
C VAL A 159 17.30 -12.38 0.43
N GLY A 160 17.90 -12.99 -0.59
CA GLY A 160 19.23 -13.59 -0.54
C GLY A 160 20.38 -12.58 -0.49
N LEU A 161 20.23 -11.40 -1.11
CA LEU A 161 21.24 -10.33 -1.10
C LEU A 161 21.28 -9.58 0.23
N LYS A 162 20.16 -9.50 0.97
CA LYS A 162 20.20 -9.04 2.37
C LYS A 162 20.71 -10.17 3.26
N ARG A 163 21.88 -9.95 3.87
CA ARG A 163 22.62 -10.78 4.85
C ARG A 163 21.81 -11.25 6.10
N TYR A 164 20.49 -11.03 6.13
CA TYR A 164 19.57 -11.31 7.22
C TYR A 164 18.64 -12.50 6.96
N ALA A 165 18.53 -13.01 5.73
CA ALA A 165 17.78 -14.24 5.48
C ALA A 165 18.60 -15.46 5.90
N SER A 166 18.07 -16.25 6.84
CA SER A 166 18.72 -17.51 7.21
C SER A 166 18.81 -18.41 5.96
N LEU A 167 19.91 -19.15 5.81
CA LEU A 167 20.14 -20.06 4.67
C LEU A 167 18.94 -20.98 4.40
N LYS A 168 18.23 -21.39 5.47
CA LYS A 168 17.01 -22.22 5.41
C LYS A 168 15.87 -21.55 4.63
N VAL A 169 15.70 -20.24 4.79
CA VAL A 169 14.67 -19.46 4.09
C VAL A 169 15.00 -19.36 2.60
N ALA A 170 16.27 -19.05 2.27
CA ALA A 170 16.72 -18.98 0.88
C ALA A 170 16.56 -20.33 0.15
N VAL A 171 16.92 -21.44 0.81
CA VAL A 171 16.73 -22.80 0.28
C VAL A 171 15.25 -23.14 0.11
N GLY A 172 14.39 -22.77 1.06
CA GLY A 172 12.94 -23.00 0.97
C GLY A 172 12.33 -22.31 -0.25
N PHE A 173 12.67 -21.04 -0.47
CA PHE A 173 12.20 -20.32 -1.66
C PHE A 173 12.81 -20.86 -2.96
N ALA A 174 14.09 -21.26 -2.97
CA ALA A 174 14.72 -21.86 -4.15
C ALA A 174 14.07 -23.21 -4.53
N ALA A 175 13.70 -24.01 -3.53
CA ALA A 175 12.95 -25.24 -3.75
C ALA A 175 11.54 -24.97 -4.32
N LEU A 176 10.88 -23.92 -3.84
CA LEU A 176 9.57 -23.50 -4.34
C LEU A 176 9.65 -23.00 -5.79
N ALA A 177 10.68 -22.23 -6.13
CA ALA A 177 10.94 -21.80 -7.50
C ALA A 177 11.28 -22.99 -8.42
N ALA A 178 12.09 -23.95 -7.95
CA ALA A 178 12.38 -25.18 -8.69
C ALA A 178 11.13 -26.03 -8.91
N LEU A 179 10.25 -26.14 -7.90
CA LEU A 179 8.96 -26.82 -8.01
C LEU A 179 8.07 -26.17 -9.08
N PHE A 180 8.00 -24.83 -9.11
CA PHE A 180 7.27 -24.09 -10.15
C PHE A 180 7.88 -24.28 -11.54
N LEU A 181 9.21 -24.29 -11.68
CA LEU A 181 9.90 -24.55 -12.96
C LEU A 181 9.69 -25.98 -13.47
N LEU A 182 9.61 -26.93 -12.54
CA LEU A 182 9.38 -28.35 -12.82
C LEU A 182 7.89 -28.71 -12.89
N TRP A 183 6.99 -27.74 -12.69
CA TRP A 183 5.56 -27.98 -12.72
C TRP A 183 5.12 -28.42 -14.13
N PRO A 184 4.33 -29.50 -14.27
CA PRO A 184 3.95 -30.06 -15.57
C PRO A 184 3.17 -29.09 -16.46
N GLY A 185 2.43 -28.14 -15.86
CA GLY A 185 1.73 -27.07 -16.56
C GLY A 185 2.64 -25.89 -16.91
N ARG A 186 3.61 -26.09 -17.82
CA ARG A 186 4.51 -25.03 -18.34
C ARG A 186 3.83 -24.00 -19.25
N GLY A 187 2.51 -23.81 -19.11
CA GLY A 187 1.77 -22.80 -19.86
C GLY A 187 2.42 -21.42 -19.71
N PHE A 188 2.83 -21.08 -18.49
CA PHE A 188 3.57 -19.85 -18.19
C PHE A 188 4.89 -19.68 -18.96
N LEU A 189 5.48 -20.68 -19.62
CA LEU A 189 6.69 -20.47 -20.45
C LEU A 189 6.36 -20.16 -21.92
N ASP A 190 5.10 -20.30 -22.33
CA ASP A 190 4.68 -20.07 -23.70
C ASP A 190 4.74 -18.57 -24.04
N PRO A 191 5.60 -18.13 -24.98
CA PRO A 191 5.70 -16.75 -25.44
C PRO A 191 4.35 -16.15 -25.89
N ALA A 192 3.40 -16.98 -26.32
CA ALA A 192 2.08 -16.55 -26.76
C ALA A 192 1.18 -16.07 -25.61
N ILE A 193 1.44 -16.45 -24.35
CA ILE A 193 0.75 -15.90 -23.17
C ILE A 193 1.21 -14.45 -22.89
N TYR A 194 2.40 -14.09 -23.34
CA TYR A 194 3.03 -12.79 -23.08
C TYR A 194 2.75 -11.74 -24.17
N THR A 195 2.03 -12.10 -25.23
CA THR A 195 1.64 -11.17 -26.30
C THR A 195 0.42 -10.35 -25.92
N PHE A 196 0.65 -9.13 -25.44
CA PHE A 196 -0.39 -8.11 -25.19
C PHE A 196 -1.01 -7.60 -26.50
N LYS A 197 -2.35 -7.61 -26.60
CA LYS A 197 -3.09 -6.85 -27.62
C LYS A 197 -3.25 -5.40 -27.12
N GLY A 198 -2.82 -4.44 -27.94
CA GLY A 198 -2.51 -3.05 -27.57
C GLY A 198 -3.64 -2.12 -27.06
N GLU A 199 -4.73 -2.60 -26.48
CA GLU A 199 -5.78 -1.75 -25.86
C GLU A 199 -5.81 -1.78 -24.31
N GLU A 200 -4.87 -2.50 -23.66
CA GLU A 200 -5.02 -2.93 -22.27
C GLU A 200 -4.32 -2.04 -21.21
N HIS A 201 -3.32 -1.22 -21.57
CA HIS A 201 -2.46 -0.55 -20.58
C HIS A 201 -3.17 0.49 -19.69
N SER A 202 -4.10 1.27 -20.28
CA SER A 202 -4.94 2.21 -19.54
C SER A 202 -5.92 1.46 -18.62
N ARG A 203 -6.44 0.33 -19.10
CA ARG A 203 -7.38 -0.52 -18.36
C ARG A 203 -6.71 -1.28 -17.22
N LEU A 204 -5.42 -1.59 -17.31
CA LEU A 204 -4.69 -2.22 -16.21
C LEU A 204 -4.59 -1.29 -15.01
N ALA A 205 -4.25 -0.02 -15.22
CA ALA A 205 -4.20 0.95 -14.12
C ALA A 205 -5.59 1.07 -13.47
N ALA A 206 -6.64 1.13 -14.30
CA ALA A 206 -8.03 1.11 -13.84
C ALA A 206 -8.35 -0.15 -13.04
N TYR A 207 -7.96 -1.33 -13.52
CA TYR A 207 -8.12 -2.59 -12.82
C TYR A 207 -7.40 -2.59 -11.46
N LEU A 208 -6.14 -2.13 -11.42
CA LEU A 208 -5.31 -2.15 -10.22
C LEU A 208 -5.82 -1.22 -9.12
N TRP A 209 -6.40 -0.07 -9.47
CA TRP A 209 -6.78 0.99 -8.53
C TRP A 209 -8.29 1.18 -8.34
N LEU A 210 -9.08 1.16 -9.42
CA LEU A 210 -10.51 1.48 -9.39
C LEU A 210 -11.38 0.26 -9.03
N THR A 211 -10.86 -0.96 -9.14
CA THR A 211 -11.66 -2.19 -8.88
C THR A 211 -11.34 -2.80 -7.52
N SER A 212 -12.33 -3.49 -6.94
CA SER A 212 -12.17 -4.26 -5.70
C SER A 212 -11.36 -5.55 -5.86
N GLU A 213 -11.25 -6.06 -7.09
CA GLU A 213 -10.49 -7.28 -7.41
C GLU A 213 -9.02 -7.00 -7.76
N GLY A 214 -8.69 -5.74 -8.05
CA GLY A 214 -7.32 -5.30 -8.25
C GLY A 214 -6.44 -5.49 -7.01
N THR A 215 -5.14 -5.33 -7.20
CA THR A 215 -4.14 -5.46 -6.13
C THR A 215 -4.44 -4.53 -4.95
N PHE A 216 -4.91 -3.30 -5.20
CA PHE A 216 -5.36 -2.39 -4.13
C PHE A 216 -6.56 -2.96 -3.38
N GLY A 217 -7.64 -3.31 -4.09
CA GLY A 217 -8.87 -3.79 -3.46
C GLY A 217 -8.63 -5.04 -2.61
N THR A 218 -7.81 -5.96 -3.10
CA THR A 218 -7.42 -7.19 -2.39
C THR A 218 -6.57 -6.90 -1.14
N ILE A 219 -5.54 -6.06 -1.25
CA ILE A 219 -4.66 -5.76 -0.11
C ILE A 219 -5.42 -4.98 0.96
N SER A 220 -6.19 -3.97 0.56
CA SER A 220 -7.00 -3.18 1.50
C SER A 220 -8.07 -4.04 2.18
N ALA A 221 -8.64 -5.04 1.48
CA ALA A 221 -9.53 -6.03 2.09
C ALA A 221 -8.85 -6.78 3.23
N ILE A 222 -7.67 -7.33 2.98
CA ILE A 222 -6.91 -8.09 3.99
C ILE A 222 -6.56 -7.20 5.19
N MET A 223 -6.19 -5.94 4.95
CA MET A 223 -5.90 -4.97 6.02
C MET A 223 -7.14 -4.70 6.89
N SER A 224 -8.29 -4.43 6.26
CA SER A 224 -9.52 -4.08 6.97
C SER A 224 -10.14 -5.26 7.71
N GLU A 225 -10.12 -6.45 7.11
CA GLU A 225 -10.86 -7.61 7.60
C GLU A 225 -10.09 -8.38 8.68
N PHE A 226 -8.76 -8.50 8.51
CA PHE A 226 -7.96 -9.34 9.39
C PHE A 226 -7.02 -8.53 10.27
N ILE A 227 -6.23 -7.62 9.69
CA ILE A 227 -5.12 -6.99 10.42
C ILE A 227 -5.62 -5.96 11.45
N PHE A 228 -6.65 -5.20 11.12
CA PHE A 228 -7.16 -4.15 12.00
C PHE A 228 -7.57 -4.68 13.38
N ILE A 229 -8.32 -5.79 13.45
CA ILE A 229 -8.76 -6.37 14.73
C ILE A 229 -7.57 -6.80 15.59
N PHE A 230 -6.53 -7.38 14.99
CA PHE A 230 -5.32 -7.75 15.71
C PHE A 230 -4.56 -6.53 16.24
N ILE A 231 -4.47 -5.45 15.45
CA ILE A 231 -3.84 -4.19 15.89
C ILE A 231 -4.66 -3.58 17.03
N LEU A 232 -5.98 -3.51 16.89
CA LEU A 232 -6.87 -2.96 17.91
C LEU A 232 -6.78 -3.75 19.22
N PHE A 233 -6.82 -5.08 19.14
CA PHE A 233 -6.68 -5.95 20.31
C PHE A 233 -5.28 -5.84 20.94
N SER A 234 -4.22 -5.78 20.14
CA SER A 234 -2.86 -5.55 20.62
C SER A 234 -2.73 -4.21 21.35
N ALA A 235 -3.26 -3.13 20.77
CA ALA A 235 -3.24 -1.81 21.37
C ALA A 235 -4.06 -1.76 22.67
N LEU A 236 -5.20 -2.46 22.72
CA LEU A 236 -6.01 -2.57 23.93
C LEU A 236 -5.24 -3.30 25.04
N LEU A 237 -4.65 -4.46 24.73
CA LEU A 237 -3.86 -5.24 25.70
C LEU A 237 -2.66 -4.47 26.25
N GLU A 238 -2.01 -3.67 25.41
CA GLU A 238 -0.89 -2.80 25.80
C GLU A 238 -1.37 -1.64 26.68
N ALA A 239 -2.47 -0.98 26.31
CA ALA A 239 -3.03 0.14 27.06
C ALA A 239 -3.61 -0.27 28.43
N THR A 240 -4.24 -1.45 28.53
CA THR A 240 -4.80 -1.96 29.79
C THR A 240 -3.77 -2.67 30.66
N GLY A 241 -2.56 -2.92 30.15
CA GLY A 241 -1.54 -3.73 30.82
C GLY A 241 -1.93 -5.21 30.97
N THR A 242 -3.05 -5.64 30.36
CA THR A 242 -3.55 -7.03 30.44
C THR A 242 -2.58 -8.01 29.77
N GLY A 243 -1.81 -7.57 28.77
CA GLY A 243 -0.73 -8.38 28.21
C GLY A 243 0.28 -8.85 29.27
N GLN A 244 0.62 -7.98 30.22
CA GLN A 244 1.52 -8.31 31.33
C GLN A 244 0.89 -9.30 32.31
N ILE A 245 -0.42 -9.19 32.55
CA ILE A 245 -1.17 -10.09 33.43
C ILE A 245 -1.18 -11.51 32.86
N LEU A 246 -1.37 -11.66 31.55
CA LEU A 246 -1.34 -12.97 30.89
C LEU A 246 0.06 -13.60 30.91
N ILE A 247 1.12 -12.82 30.72
CA ILE A 247 2.50 -13.29 30.83
C ILE A 247 2.82 -13.75 32.26
N ASN A 248 2.31 -13.05 33.28
CA ASN A 248 2.53 -13.42 34.68
C ASN A 248 1.71 -14.65 35.12
N LEU A 249 0.71 -15.08 34.34
CA LEU A 249 -0.12 -16.25 34.61
C LEU A 249 0.35 -17.52 33.88
N ALA A 250 1.26 -17.39 32.89
CA ALA A 250 1.82 -18.48 32.08
C ALA A 250 3.13 -19.01 32.66
#